data_AF-A0A958WQV8-F1
#
_entry.id   AF-A0A958WQV8-F1
#
_cell.length_a   1.000
_cell.length_b   1.000
_cell.length_c   1.000
_cell.angle_alpha   90.00
_cell.angle_beta   90.00
_cell.angle_gamma   90.00
#
_symmetry.space_group_name_H-M   'P 1'
#
loop_
_entity.id
_entity.type
_entity.pdbx_description
1 polymer ?
#
loop_
_entity_poly.entity_id
_entity_poly.type
_entity_poly.pdbx_seq_one_letter_code
_entity_poly.pdbx_strand_id
1 'polypeptide(L)'
;MKQLLTFFAFSFFLISSAYGQYQPMAVEGAHWIYFANYDGEQVNHAFIVQGDTTINGTAYKKMYKRKIFNPASYPADLLPPYIVGEKQLMCALRDDVAAERVYGISFDPTAWLSIDCGLFQEELLYDLTLGEGDTLIGCLADAPSGAFNPVVDSISVQFLWGQNRKLFYLDDYFIWLTEGIGTFYHPFESPFSFPVPGYLVNLIDYCIGSDEDCGFQDFNSTGEAIFDAHFKLYPNPADGNLFIESIGTQGPSALTLLDLAGQTVWLGNMDTSVEHLSLEGLAAGMYLLAVTCQDGVGVKKVVVR
;
A
#
# COMPACT_ATOMS: atom_id res chain seq x y z
N MET A 1 -16.80 67.08 -20.65
CA MET A 1 -16.13 67.09 -19.32
C MET A 1 -17.17 66.81 -18.24
N LYS A 2 -17.43 65.53 -17.96
CA LYS A 2 -18.15 65.05 -16.78
C LYS A 2 -18.02 63.52 -16.76
N GLN A 3 -17.35 63.03 -15.72
CA GLN A 3 -17.47 61.69 -15.14
C GLN A 3 -16.97 60.50 -15.98
N LEU A 4 -15.65 60.50 -16.24
CA LEU A 4 -14.85 59.28 -16.38
C LEU A 4 -14.22 59.01 -15.00
N LEU A 5 -14.95 58.36 -14.09
CA LEU A 5 -14.43 58.00 -12.77
C LEU A 5 -15.30 56.91 -12.13
N THR A 6 -15.30 55.72 -12.75
CA THR A 6 -15.83 54.50 -12.15
C THR A 6 -15.09 53.30 -12.71
N PHE A 7 -13.76 53.32 -12.58
CA PHE A 7 -12.87 52.20 -12.91
C PHE A 7 -11.72 52.30 -11.90
N PHE A 8 -11.94 51.84 -10.67
CA PHE A 8 -10.91 51.46 -9.67
C PHE A 8 -11.59 51.21 -8.31
N ALA A 9 -12.46 50.22 -8.23
CA ALA A 9 -12.92 49.69 -6.96
C ALA A 9 -13.26 48.22 -7.15
N PHE A 10 -12.63 47.35 -6.36
CA PHE A 10 -12.79 45.89 -6.31
C PHE A 10 -12.02 45.04 -7.33
N SER A 11 -10.74 45.35 -7.55
CA SER A 11 -9.74 44.30 -7.80
C SER A 11 -8.72 44.23 -6.65
N PHE A 12 -9.20 44.32 -5.41
CA PHE A 12 -8.58 43.52 -4.35
C PHE A 12 -9.04 42.09 -4.60
N PHE A 13 -8.43 41.46 -5.62
CA PHE A 13 -8.24 40.02 -5.57
C PHE A 13 -7.55 39.80 -4.24
N LEU A 14 -8.28 39.21 -3.32
CA LEU A 14 -7.73 38.60 -2.13
C LEU A 14 -6.63 37.68 -2.64
N ILE A 15 -5.39 38.16 -2.59
CA ILE A 15 -4.24 37.32 -2.36
C ILE A 15 -4.45 36.86 -0.91
N SER A 16 -5.46 36.01 -0.69
CA SER A 16 -5.43 35.08 0.41
C SER A 16 -4.17 34.30 0.15
N SER A 17 -3.13 34.69 0.87
CA SER A 17 -1.89 33.96 1.03
C SER A 17 -2.24 32.48 0.98
N ALA A 18 -1.71 31.79 -0.03
CA ALA A 18 -1.79 30.35 -0.19
C ALA A 18 -0.99 29.71 0.96
N TYR A 19 -1.46 29.87 2.18
CA TYR A 19 -1.26 28.87 3.21
C TYR A 19 -1.99 27.64 2.71
N GLY A 20 -1.24 26.54 2.60
CA GLY A 20 -1.68 25.31 1.95
C GLY A 20 -3.05 24.92 2.48
N GLN A 21 -4.03 24.92 1.58
CA GLN A 21 -5.32 24.32 1.86
C GLN A 21 -5.06 22.88 2.30
N TYR A 22 -5.70 22.47 3.40
CA TYR A 22 -5.69 21.11 3.91
C TYR A 22 -5.73 20.08 2.78
N GLN A 23 -4.76 19.17 2.77
CA GLN A 23 -4.69 18.06 1.83
C GLN A 23 -5.47 16.86 2.37
N PRO A 24 -6.61 16.49 1.76
CA PRO A 24 -7.40 15.34 2.21
C PRO A 24 -6.67 14.02 2.00
N MET A 25 -6.99 13.04 2.85
CA MET A 25 -6.46 11.69 2.80
C MET A 25 -7.40 10.71 2.06
N ALA A 26 -8.72 10.88 2.18
CA ALA A 26 -9.74 10.10 1.49
C ALA A 26 -9.95 10.59 0.05
N VAL A 27 -8.89 10.49 -0.77
CA VAL A 27 -8.89 10.93 -2.16
C VAL A 27 -9.09 9.72 -3.09
N GLU A 28 -10.02 9.82 -4.03
CA GLU A 28 -10.23 8.78 -5.04
C GLU A 28 -8.95 8.51 -5.82
N GLY A 29 -8.55 7.24 -5.91
CA GLY A 29 -7.35 6.83 -6.61
C GLY A 29 -6.06 7.10 -5.83
N ALA A 30 -6.11 7.36 -4.53
CA ALA A 30 -4.90 7.41 -3.70
C ALA A 30 -4.36 5.99 -3.45
N HIS A 31 -3.06 5.81 -3.66
CA HIS A 31 -2.32 4.56 -3.47
C HIS A 31 -1.15 4.78 -2.52
N TRP A 32 -1.04 3.92 -1.50
CA TRP A 32 0.13 3.84 -0.63
C TRP A 32 0.84 2.51 -0.88
N ILE A 33 2.13 2.54 -1.18
CA ILE A 33 2.92 1.34 -1.48
C ILE A 33 3.87 1.10 -0.31
N TYR A 34 3.72 -0.04 0.36
CA TYR A 34 4.51 -0.39 1.54
C TYR A 34 5.42 -1.59 1.28
N PHE A 35 6.69 -1.40 1.62
CA PHE A 35 7.59 -2.51 1.89
C PHE A 35 7.36 -2.96 3.33
N ALA A 36 7.18 -4.26 3.54
CA ALA A 36 7.11 -4.83 4.88
C ALA A 36 7.93 -6.12 4.94
N ASN A 37 8.79 -6.23 5.97
CA ASN A 37 9.52 -7.43 6.32
C ASN A 37 9.26 -7.76 7.79
N TYR A 38 8.80 -8.98 8.05
CA TYR A 38 8.47 -9.49 9.37
C TYR A 38 9.25 -10.77 9.61
N ASP A 39 10.30 -10.69 10.42
CA ASP A 39 11.18 -11.81 10.77
C ASP A 39 11.74 -12.57 9.54
N GLY A 40 12.08 -11.82 8.49
CA GLY A 40 12.61 -12.35 7.23
C GLY A 40 11.54 -12.72 6.20
N GLU A 41 10.25 -12.69 6.56
CA GLU A 41 9.15 -12.84 5.62
C GLU A 41 8.77 -11.49 5.01
N GLN A 42 8.83 -11.40 3.68
CA GLN A 42 8.40 -10.21 2.96
C GLN A 42 6.89 -10.21 2.71
N VAL A 43 6.22 -9.15 3.17
CA VAL A 43 4.76 -8.99 3.09
C VAL A 43 4.40 -7.62 2.50
N ASN A 44 4.99 -7.29 1.35
CA ASN A 44 4.71 -6.05 0.64
C ASN A 44 3.22 -5.94 0.32
N HIS A 45 2.67 -4.74 0.46
CA HIS A 45 1.26 -4.51 0.24
C HIS A 45 1.00 -3.06 -0.14
N ALA A 46 -0.20 -2.80 -0.64
CA ALA A 46 -0.68 -1.47 -0.94
C ALA A 46 -2.05 -1.20 -0.32
N PHE A 47 -2.32 0.07 -0.05
CA PHE A 47 -3.65 0.59 0.22
C PHE A 47 -4.14 1.40 -0.95
N ILE A 48 -5.43 1.29 -1.27
CA ILE A 48 -6.04 2.00 -2.38
C ILE A 48 -7.38 2.55 -1.96
N VAL A 49 -7.62 3.83 -2.19
CA VAL A 49 -8.93 4.45 -2.04
C VAL A 49 -9.68 4.36 -3.37
N GLN A 50 -10.79 3.61 -3.40
CA GLN A 50 -11.56 3.43 -4.62
C GLN A 50 -13.08 3.31 -4.38
N GLY A 51 -13.83 4.25 -4.95
CA GLY A 51 -15.28 4.26 -4.93
C GLY A 51 -15.86 4.72 -3.60
N ASP A 52 -17.12 5.12 -3.69
CA ASP A 52 -17.86 5.70 -2.57
C ASP A 52 -18.69 4.65 -1.82
N THR A 53 -19.02 4.97 -0.58
CA THR A 53 -20.03 4.29 0.21
C THR A 53 -20.76 5.28 1.11
N THR A 54 -21.90 4.88 1.65
CA THR A 54 -22.66 5.68 2.62
C THR A 54 -23.02 4.80 3.80
N ILE A 55 -22.68 5.24 5.00
CA ILE A 55 -22.93 4.53 6.25
C ILE A 55 -23.68 5.49 7.17
N ASN A 56 -24.88 5.10 7.58
CA ASN A 56 -25.76 5.93 8.44
C ASN A 56 -26.01 7.36 7.90
N GLY A 57 -26.02 7.54 6.57
CA GLY A 57 -26.23 8.84 5.93
C GLY A 57 -24.98 9.69 5.75
N THR A 58 -23.82 9.25 6.26
CA THR A 58 -22.53 9.91 6.06
C THR A 58 -21.79 9.27 4.87
N ALA A 59 -21.21 10.10 4.00
CA ALA A 59 -20.45 9.63 2.84
C ALA A 59 -19.00 9.31 3.22
N TYR A 60 -18.47 8.22 2.66
CA TYR A 60 -17.09 7.78 2.82
C TYR A 60 -16.53 7.29 1.50
N LYS A 61 -15.21 7.28 1.40
CA LYS A 61 -14.50 6.48 0.43
C LYS A 61 -14.24 5.08 0.97
N LYS A 62 -14.23 4.08 0.10
CA LYS A 62 -13.80 2.73 0.46
C LYS A 62 -12.28 2.64 0.30
N MET A 63 -11.61 2.01 1.25
CA MET A 63 -10.20 1.68 1.15
C MET A 63 -9.99 0.17 1.13
N TYR A 64 -9.13 -0.27 0.22
CA TYR A 64 -8.79 -1.66 -0.01
C TYR A 64 -7.32 -1.90 0.30
N LYS A 65 -6.99 -3.10 0.78
CA LYS A 65 -5.63 -3.62 0.85
C LYS A 65 -5.39 -4.60 -0.29
N ARG A 66 -4.17 -4.62 -0.82
CA ARG A 66 -3.71 -5.58 -1.83
C ARG A 66 -2.32 -6.08 -1.48
N LYS A 67 -2.06 -7.37 -1.69
CA LYS A 67 -0.69 -7.91 -1.63
C LYS A 67 0.09 -7.47 -2.87
N ILE A 68 1.36 -7.11 -2.69
CA ILE A 68 2.32 -6.88 -3.77
C ILE A 68 3.26 -8.09 -3.85
N PHE A 69 3.44 -8.65 -5.04
CA PHE A 69 4.23 -9.85 -5.29
C PHE A 69 5.65 -9.57 -5.78
N ASN A 70 6.02 -8.30 -5.99
CA ASN A 70 7.38 -7.92 -6.37
C ASN A 70 8.37 -8.42 -5.32
N PRO A 71 9.40 -9.19 -5.72
CA PRO A 71 10.49 -9.51 -4.82
C PRO A 71 11.30 -8.24 -4.54
N ALA A 72 11.58 -7.95 -3.27
CA ALA A 72 12.45 -6.86 -2.87
C ALA A 72 13.27 -7.29 -1.65
N SER A 73 14.59 -7.15 -1.66
CA SER A 73 15.37 -7.46 -0.45
C SER A 73 15.37 -6.29 0.52
N TYR A 74 15.30 -5.08 -0.03
CA TYR A 74 15.30 -3.83 0.69
C TYR A 74 14.18 -2.91 0.20
N PRO A 75 13.75 -1.91 1.01
CA PRO A 75 12.79 -0.89 0.61
C PRO A 75 13.03 -0.28 -0.77
N ALA A 76 14.30 0.02 -1.09
CA ALA A 76 14.68 0.65 -2.36
C ALA A 76 14.53 -0.26 -3.59
N ASP A 77 14.38 -1.58 -3.39
CA ASP A 77 14.21 -2.55 -4.48
C ASP A 77 12.74 -2.67 -4.91
N LEU A 78 11.79 -2.17 -4.12
CA LEU A 78 10.36 -2.24 -4.41
C LEU A 78 9.96 -1.15 -5.41
N LEU A 79 10.22 -1.40 -6.69
CA LEU A 79 9.99 -0.46 -7.78
C LEU A 79 8.79 -0.89 -8.66
N PRO A 80 8.10 0.05 -9.32
CA PRO A 80 7.05 -0.27 -10.29
C PRO A 80 7.65 -0.95 -11.54
N PRO A 81 6.87 -1.75 -12.29
CA PRO A 81 5.44 -2.01 -12.06
C PRO A 81 5.18 -2.92 -10.85
N TYR A 82 4.14 -2.60 -10.09
CA TYR A 82 3.72 -3.34 -8.90
C TYR A 82 2.72 -4.44 -9.28
N ILE A 83 3.12 -5.68 -9.10
CA ILE A 83 2.31 -6.86 -9.39
C ILE A 83 1.44 -7.14 -8.17
N VAL A 84 0.13 -7.03 -8.33
CA VAL A 84 -0.80 -6.93 -7.21
C VAL A 84 -1.90 -7.99 -7.25
N GLY A 85 -2.22 -8.51 -6.07
CA GLY A 85 -3.30 -9.47 -5.86
C GLY A 85 -4.68 -8.84 -5.84
N GLU A 86 -5.68 -9.62 -5.43
CA GLU A 86 -7.07 -9.15 -5.31
C GLU A 86 -7.22 -8.05 -4.25
N LYS A 87 -8.28 -7.23 -4.40
CA LYS A 87 -8.64 -6.16 -3.49
C LYS A 87 -9.43 -6.71 -2.30
N GLN A 88 -8.92 -6.52 -1.09
CA GLN A 88 -9.64 -6.78 0.16
C GLN A 88 -10.16 -5.47 0.74
N LEU A 89 -11.48 -5.32 0.85
CA LEU A 89 -12.07 -4.14 1.50
C LEU A 89 -11.67 -4.14 2.98
N MET A 90 -10.97 -3.09 3.42
CA MET A 90 -10.53 -2.99 4.81
C MET A 90 -11.37 -2.03 5.62
N CYS A 91 -11.60 -0.83 5.09
CA CYS A 91 -12.25 0.23 5.84
C CYS A 91 -12.97 1.23 4.94
N ALA A 92 -13.77 2.09 5.56
CA ALA A 92 -14.31 3.30 4.97
C ALA A 92 -13.58 4.51 5.58
N LEU A 93 -13.12 5.45 4.75
CA LEU A 93 -12.36 6.63 5.14
C LEU A 93 -13.10 7.91 4.71
N ARG A 94 -13.05 8.96 5.52
CA ARG A 94 -13.51 10.29 5.10
C ARG A 94 -12.67 11.38 5.76
N ASP A 95 -12.58 12.52 5.09
CA ASP A 95 -12.08 13.76 5.67
C ASP A 95 -13.26 14.67 6.04
N ASP A 96 -13.20 15.28 7.22
CA ASP A 96 -13.89 16.53 7.50
C ASP A 96 -12.94 17.68 7.13
N VAL A 97 -13.04 18.14 5.89
CA VAL A 97 -12.15 19.15 5.31
C VAL A 97 -12.23 20.49 6.07
N ALA A 98 -13.39 20.83 6.63
CA ALA A 98 -13.56 22.08 7.37
C ALA A 98 -12.92 22.02 8.76
N ALA A 99 -12.91 20.83 9.37
CA ALA A 99 -12.31 20.58 10.67
C ALA A 99 -10.87 20.05 10.58
N GLU A 100 -10.31 19.84 9.38
CA GLU A 100 -9.00 19.23 9.13
C GLU A 100 -8.81 17.89 9.87
N ARG A 101 -9.84 17.04 9.83
CA ARG A 101 -9.86 15.75 10.56
C ARG A 101 -10.12 14.58 9.64
N VAL A 102 -9.45 13.46 9.92
CA VAL A 102 -9.62 12.20 9.20
C VAL A 102 -10.35 11.21 10.09
N TYR A 103 -11.40 10.60 9.56
CA TYR A 103 -12.21 9.59 10.24
C TYR A 103 -12.22 8.28 9.46
N GLY A 104 -12.29 7.16 10.17
CA GLY A 104 -12.34 5.83 9.57
C GLY A 104 -13.29 4.87 10.27
N ILE A 105 -13.79 3.89 9.52
CA ILE A 105 -14.55 2.73 10.02
C ILE A 105 -13.87 1.48 9.47
N SER A 106 -13.30 0.64 10.34
CA SER A 106 -12.75 -0.64 9.91
C SER A 106 -13.81 -1.73 9.89
N PHE A 107 -13.68 -2.61 8.89
CA PHE A 107 -14.42 -3.86 8.76
C PHE A 107 -13.53 -5.09 8.99
N ASP A 108 -12.22 -4.89 9.16
CA ASP A 108 -11.22 -5.92 9.26
C ASP A 108 -10.48 -5.81 10.60
N PRO A 109 -10.47 -6.87 11.43
CA PRO A 109 -9.75 -6.88 12.71
C PRO A 109 -8.24 -6.67 12.56
N THR A 110 -7.68 -6.84 11.36
CA THR A 110 -6.26 -6.65 11.05
C THR A 110 -5.96 -5.28 10.40
N ALA A 111 -6.98 -4.45 10.14
CA ALA A 111 -6.79 -3.13 9.54
C ALA A 111 -6.19 -2.10 10.50
N TRP A 112 -6.55 -2.20 11.78
CA TRP A 112 -5.98 -1.37 12.83
C TRP A 112 -4.81 -2.13 13.47
N LEU A 113 -3.62 -1.55 13.42
CA LEU A 113 -2.50 -2.01 14.25
C LEU A 113 -2.55 -1.38 15.67
N SER A 114 -3.61 -0.62 15.97
CA SER A 114 -3.94 -0.12 17.33
C SER A 114 -5.06 -0.97 17.94
N ILE A 115 -4.86 -1.39 19.18
CA ILE A 115 -5.84 -2.17 19.97
C ILE A 115 -7.08 -1.33 20.33
N ASP A 116 -6.94 0.00 20.32
CA ASP A 116 -7.94 0.91 20.87
C ASP A 116 -8.89 1.49 19.81
N CYS A 117 -8.63 1.25 18.51
CA CYS A 117 -9.58 1.58 17.45
C CYS A 117 -10.67 0.50 17.35
N GLY A 118 -11.93 0.90 17.49
CA GLY A 118 -13.02 -0.06 17.39
C GLY A 118 -13.28 -0.57 15.98
N LEU A 119 -13.89 -1.76 15.93
CA LEU A 119 -14.38 -2.36 14.69
C LEU A 119 -15.83 -1.96 14.45
N PHE A 120 -16.17 -1.70 13.19
CA PHE A 120 -17.52 -1.32 12.75
C PHE A 120 -18.06 -0.03 13.40
N GLN A 121 -17.17 0.80 13.95
CA GLN A 121 -17.51 2.12 14.48
C GLN A 121 -16.64 3.20 13.85
N GLU A 122 -17.16 4.43 13.81
CA GLU A 122 -16.42 5.58 13.31
C GLU A 122 -15.44 6.07 14.38
N GLU A 123 -14.19 6.20 13.99
CA GLU A 123 -13.11 6.68 14.83
C GLU A 123 -12.46 7.91 14.23
N LEU A 124 -12.03 8.83 15.10
CA LEU A 124 -11.08 9.88 14.73
C LEU A 124 -9.70 9.23 14.57
N LEU A 125 -9.14 9.29 13.36
CA LEU A 125 -7.81 8.76 13.07
C LEU A 125 -6.74 9.83 13.28
N TYR A 126 -6.97 11.03 12.72
CA TYR A 126 -6.02 12.14 12.76
C TYR A 126 -6.76 13.47 12.94
N ASP A 127 -6.30 14.28 13.89
CA ASP A 127 -6.61 15.71 13.98
C ASP A 127 -5.41 16.51 13.49
N LEU A 128 -5.55 17.21 12.37
CA LEU A 128 -4.47 17.95 11.72
C LEU A 128 -4.54 19.46 12.03
N THR A 129 -5.42 19.86 12.97
CA THR A 129 -5.49 21.23 13.50
C THR A 129 -4.47 21.50 14.61
N LEU A 130 -3.78 20.46 15.08
CA LEU A 130 -2.83 20.52 16.19
C LEU A 130 -1.64 21.45 15.88
N GLY A 131 -1.20 22.20 16.88
CA GLY A 131 -0.01 23.03 16.86
C GLY A 131 1.17 22.40 17.62
N GLU A 132 2.32 23.07 17.59
CA GLU A 132 3.48 22.70 18.41
C GLU A 132 3.12 22.74 19.90
N GLY A 133 3.45 21.68 20.63
CA GLY A 133 3.10 21.47 22.03
C GLY A 133 1.76 20.78 22.27
N ASP A 134 0.93 20.58 21.24
CA ASP A 134 -0.33 19.85 21.37
C ASP A 134 -0.11 18.34 21.32
N THR A 135 -0.91 17.60 22.09
CA THR A 135 -0.90 16.13 22.09
C THR A 135 -1.74 15.60 20.94
N LEU A 136 -1.27 14.54 20.28
CA LEU A 136 -2.06 13.84 19.27
C LEU A 136 -3.31 13.24 19.89
N ILE A 137 -4.41 13.31 19.15
CA ILE A 137 -5.69 12.75 19.53
C ILE A 137 -6.23 11.83 18.43
N GLY A 138 -7.05 10.86 18.84
CA GLY A 138 -7.64 9.86 17.95
C GLY A 138 -7.26 8.45 18.37
N CYS A 139 -7.95 7.45 17.82
CA CYS A 139 -7.75 6.05 18.24
C CYS A 139 -6.38 5.48 17.85
N LEU A 140 -5.70 6.12 16.88
CA LEU A 140 -4.33 5.78 16.49
C LEU A 140 -3.29 6.46 17.39
N ALA A 141 -3.66 7.52 18.12
CA ALA A 141 -2.76 8.31 18.96
C ALA A 141 -2.58 7.75 20.37
N ASP A 142 -3.46 6.83 20.81
CA ASP A 142 -3.35 6.17 22.11
C ASP A 142 -2.49 4.89 21.99
N ALA A 143 -1.50 4.78 22.86
CA ALA A 143 -0.80 3.51 23.06
C ALA A 143 -1.62 2.59 23.99
N PRO A 144 -1.55 1.26 23.81
CA PRO A 144 -2.15 0.34 24.76
C PRO A 144 -1.59 0.65 26.16
N SER A 145 -2.48 0.96 27.11
CA SER A 145 -2.23 1.39 28.52
C SER A 145 -2.15 2.89 28.83
N GLY A 146 -2.32 3.80 27.86
CA GLY A 146 -2.30 5.25 28.11
C GLY A 146 -0.93 5.77 28.58
N ALA A 147 0.12 4.97 28.38
CA ALA A 147 1.48 5.26 28.82
C ALA A 147 2.20 6.27 27.93
N PHE A 148 1.67 6.54 26.73
CA PHE A 148 2.30 7.39 25.73
C PHE A 148 1.27 8.28 25.06
N ASN A 149 1.56 9.58 25.05
CA ASN A 149 0.72 10.65 24.49
C ASN A 149 1.66 11.50 23.64
N PRO A 150 1.80 11.22 22.33
CA PRO A 150 2.83 11.86 21.54
C PRO A 150 2.47 13.34 21.39
N VAL A 151 3.44 14.21 21.60
CA VAL A 151 3.25 15.66 21.48
C VAL A 151 3.90 16.12 20.18
N VAL A 152 3.24 17.04 19.48
CA VAL A 152 3.83 17.69 18.31
C VAL A 152 5.00 18.56 18.77
N ASP A 153 6.22 18.15 18.47
CA ASP A 153 7.44 18.90 18.78
C ASP A 153 7.61 20.07 17.82
N SER A 154 7.48 19.81 16.52
CA SER A 154 7.63 20.83 15.47
C SER A 154 6.79 20.52 14.24
N ILE A 155 6.42 21.56 13.50
CA ILE A 155 5.69 21.42 12.23
C ILE A 155 6.54 22.01 11.10
N SER A 156 6.73 21.23 10.03
CA SER A 156 7.37 21.72 8.81
C SER A 156 6.49 21.52 7.58
N VAL A 157 6.83 22.19 6.49
CA VAL A 157 6.22 21.92 5.17
C VAL A 157 7.30 21.38 4.25
N GLN A 158 7.06 20.22 3.65
CA GLN A 158 7.97 19.60 2.70
C GLN A 158 7.27 19.25 1.39
N PHE A 159 8.01 19.30 0.29
CA PHE A 159 7.52 18.85 -1.01
C PHE A 159 7.69 17.34 -1.12
N LEU A 160 6.60 16.59 -0.92
CA LEU A 160 6.56 15.13 -0.93
C LEU A 160 5.50 14.65 -1.92
N TRP A 161 5.87 13.68 -2.77
CA TRP A 161 4.99 13.05 -3.77
C TRP A 161 4.18 14.07 -4.59
N GLY A 162 4.87 15.09 -5.08
CA GLY A 162 4.31 16.11 -5.98
C GLY A 162 3.56 17.26 -5.29
N GLN A 163 3.48 17.30 -3.95
CA GLN A 163 2.74 18.33 -3.23
C GLN A 163 3.50 18.84 -2.00
N ASN A 164 3.26 20.11 -1.63
CA ASN A 164 3.71 20.63 -0.33
C ASN A 164 2.76 20.10 0.76
N ARG A 165 3.30 19.39 1.75
CA ARG A 165 2.54 18.76 2.83
C ARG A 165 3.07 19.21 4.18
N LYS A 166 2.19 19.39 5.16
CA LYS A 166 2.59 19.58 6.56
C LYS A 166 3.09 18.24 7.13
N LEU A 167 4.21 18.30 7.83
CA LEU A 167 4.78 17.20 8.60
C LEU A 167 4.78 17.61 10.07
N PHE A 168 4.16 16.78 10.91
CA PHE A 168 4.12 16.95 12.35
C PHE A 168 5.15 16.01 12.96
N TYR A 169 6.27 16.55 13.42
CA TYR A 169 7.31 15.80 14.13
C TYR A 169 6.91 15.62 15.58
N LEU A 170 7.12 14.42 16.12
CA LEU A 170 6.65 14.05 17.46
C LEU A 170 7.85 13.96 18.42
N ASP A 171 7.64 14.40 19.66
CA ASP A 171 8.68 14.64 20.68
C ASP A 171 9.50 13.40 21.09
N ASP A 172 8.92 12.21 21.05
CA ASP A 172 9.59 10.99 21.53
C ASP A 172 9.99 9.99 20.42
N TYR A 173 9.80 10.32 19.13
CA TYR A 173 9.89 9.32 18.07
C TYR A 173 10.48 9.82 16.76
N PHE A 174 11.18 8.92 16.04
CA PHE A 174 11.63 9.12 14.65
C PHE A 174 10.46 9.07 13.64
N ILE A 175 9.28 9.48 14.07
CA ILE A 175 8.01 9.27 13.39
C ILE A 175 7.35 10.63 13.24
N TRP A 176 6.84 10.89 12.05
CA TRP A 176 6.08 12.10 11.76
C TRP A 176 4.75 11.71 11.11
N LEU A 177 3.74 12.53 11.36
CA LEU A 177 2.46 12.46 10.66
C LEU A 177 2.54 13.38 9.43
N THR A 178 2.12 12.88 8.26
CA THR A 178 2.10 13.66 7.01
C THR A 178 0.66 13.95 6.58
N GLU A 179 0.36 15.23 6.39
CA GLU A 179 -0.96 15.69 5.94
C GLU A 179 -1.38 15.03 4.61
N GLY A 180 -2.58 14.45 4.58
CA GLY A 180 -3.14 13.72 3.45
C GLY A 180 -2.56 12.33 3.19
N ILE A 181 -1.64 11.85 4.03
CA ILE A 181 -0.99 10.52 3.85
C ILE A 181 -1.10 9.66 5.11
N GLY A 182 -0.97 10.23 6.31
CA GLY A 182 -0.88 9.47 7.56
C GLY A 182 0.57 9.26 7.99
N THR A 183 0.88 8.13 8.62
CA THR A 183 2.24 7.81 9.08
C THR A 183 3.07 7.11 8.01
N PHE A 184 4.40 7.11 8.18
CA PHE A 184 5.32 6.44 7.27
C PHE A 184 5.29 4.90 7.35
N TYR A 185 4.64 4.31 8.37
CA TYR A 185 4.51 2.86 8.49
C TYR A 185 3.22 2.33 7.90
N HIS A 186 2.12 3.07 8.08
CA HIS A 186 0.81 2.68 7.57
C HIS A 186 -0.17 3.86 7.72
N PRO A 187 -1.17 4.02 6.85
CA PRO A 187 -2.24 5.01 7.04
C PRO A 187 -3.11 4.78 8.29
N PHE A 188 -2.93 3.65 8.98
CA PHE A 188 -3.77 3.15 10.09
C PHE A 188 -2.95 2.53 11.21
N GLU A 189 -1.66 2.81 11.24
CA GLU A 189 -0.78 2.40 12.32
C GLU A 189 -0.60 3.58 13.25
N SER A 190 -0.52 3.24 14.53
CA SER A 190 -0.17 4.20 15.56
C SER A 190 1.24 4.73 15.30
N PRO A 191 1.53 6.01 15.62
CA PRO A 191 2.90 6.52 15.55
C PRO A 191 3.83 5.92 16.63
N PHE A 192 3.45 4.81 17.27
CA PHE A 192 4.19 4.11 18.32
C PHE A 192 4.83 2.79 17.91
N SER A 193 5.05 2.54 16.61
CA SER A 193 5.71 1.29 16.21
C SER A 193 7.15 1.28 16.75
N PHE A 194 7.43 0.39 17.70
CA PHE A 194 8.79 0.20 18.20
C PHE A 194 9.59 -0.46 17.07
N PRO A 195 10.81 0.01 16.75
CA PRO A 195 11.69 -0.70 15.85
C PRO A 195 12.09 -2.02 16.53
N VAL A 196 11.35 -3.09 16.23
CA VAL A 196 11.69 -4.45 16.66
C VAL A 196 12.69 -4.99 15.64
N PRO A 197 13.86 -5.51 16.06
CA PRO A 197 14.78 -6.15 15.13
C PRO A 197 14.07 -7.24 14.32
N GLY A 198 14.19 -7.19 12.99
CA GLY A 198 13.47 -8.10 12.09
C GLY A 198 12.12 -7.58 11.59
N TYR A 199 11.62 -6.47 12.13
CA TYR A 199 10.38 -5.81 11.71
C TYR A 199 10.71 -4.49 11.00
N LEU A 200 10.47 -4.42 9.69
CA LEU A 200 10.75 -3.23 8.88
C LEU A 200 9.57 -2.92 7.97
N VAL A 201 8.90 -1.79 8.22
CA VAL A 201 7.82 -1.29 7.37
C VAL A 201 8.17 0.12 6.89
N ASN A 202 8.02 0.40 5.59
CA ASN A 202 8.29 1.72 5.02
C ASN A 202 7.31 2.04 3.90
N LEU A 203 6.76 3.25 3.91
CA LEU A 203 6.09 3.83 2.75
C LEU A 203 7.13 4.10 1.67
N ILE A 204 7.05 3.36 0.58
CA ILE A 204 7.99 3.45 -0.55
C ILE A 204 7.53 4.51 -1.53
N ASP A 205 6.24 4.50 -1.85
CA ASP A 205 5.65 5.42 -2.81
C ASP A 205 4.22 5.79 -2.44
N TYR A 206 3.81 6.98 -2.86
CA TYR A 206 2.46 7.48 -2.76
C TYR A 206 2.08 8.14 -4.08
N CYS A 207 0.97 7.68 -4.64
CA CYS A 207 0.48 8.10 -5.95
C CYS A 207 -1.01 8.40 -5.89
N ILE A 208 -1.48 9.30 -6.75
CA ILE A 208 -2.90 9.56 -6.95
C ILE A 208 -3.20 9.39 -8.44
N GLY A 209 -4.04 8.43 -8.79
CA GLY A 209 -4.40 8.13 -10.17
C GLY A 209 -5.15 6.82 -10.32
N SER A 210 -5.21 6.33 -11.56
CA SER A 210 -5.65 4.95 -11.83
C SER A 210 -4.59 3.93 -11.37
N ASP A 211 -4.97 2.64 -11.32
CA ASP A 211 -4.02 1.56 -11.06
C ASP A 211 -2.86 1.63 -12.08
N GLU A 212 -3.15 1.91 -13.36
CA GLU A 212 -2.14 2.05 -14.41
C GLU A 212 -1.22 3.27 -14.22
N ASP A 213 -1.77 4.42 -13.82
CA ASP A 213 -0.97 5.64 -13.56
C ASP A 213 0.03 5.44 -12.41
N CYS A 214 -0.36 4.65 -11.42
CA CYS A 214 0.47 4.30 -10.26
C CYS A 214 1.31 3.04 -10.47
N GLY A 215 1.33 2.48 -11.69
CA GLY A 215 2.16 1.35 -12.07
C GLY A 215 1.68 -0.02 -11.55
N PHE A 216 0.41 -0.15 -11.16
CA PHE A 216 -0.16 -1.41 -10.68
C PHE A 216 -0.54 -2.30 -11.86
N GLN A 217 -0.25 -3.60 -11.72
CA GLN A 217 -0.59 -4.64 -12.69
C GLN A 217 -1.27 -5.79 -11.97
N ASP A 218 -2.51 -6.09 -12.36
CA ASP A 218 -3.28 -7.20 -11.80
C ASP A 218 -2.60 -8.54 -12.08
N PHE A 219 -2.68 -9.46 -11.12
CA PHE A 219 -2.17 -10.82 -11.21
C PHE A 219 -2.91 -11.73 -12.24
N ASN A 220 -3.76 -11.21 -13.14
CA ASN A 220 -4.68 -12.01 -13.98
C ASN A 220 -4.45 -11.95 -15.52
N SER A 221 -4.49 -13.13 -16.15
CA SER A 221 -4.45 -13.50 -17.59
C SER A 221 -3.28 -13.03 -18.46
N THR A 222 -2.65 -11.90 -18.16
CA THR A 222 -1.38 -11.48 -18.78
C THR A 222 -0.21 -12.31 -18.27
N GLY A 223 -0.29 -12.83 -17.04
CA GLY A 223 0.72 -13.75 -16.50
C GLY A 223 0.88 -15.03 -17.32
N GLU A 224 -0.20 -15.56 -17.91
CA GLU A 224 -0.09 -16.72 -18.81
C GLU A 224 0.57 -16.32 -20.14
N ALA A 225 0.31 -15.11 -20.63
CA ALA A 225 0.97 -14.59 -21.84
C ALA A 225 2.47 -14.31 -21.62
N ILE A 226 2.85 -13.76 -20.45
CA ILE A 226 4.27 -13.60 -20.05
C ILE A 226 4.91 -14.98 -19.92
N PHE A 227 4.23 -15.92 -19.25
CA PHE A 227 4.75 -17.28 -19.13
C PHE A 227 4.98 -17.90 -20.51
N ASP A 228 3.98 -17.90 -21.38
CA ASP A 228 4.06 -18.57 -22.69
C ASP A 228 5.03 -17.87 -23.67
N ALA A 229 5.30 -16.58 -23.47
CA ALA A 229 6.30 -15.83 -24.25
C ALA A 229 7.75 -16.22 -23.88
N HIS A 230 7.98 -16.56 -22.61
CA HIS A 230 9.33 -16.71 -22.07
C HIS A 230 9.65 -18.10 -21.55
N PHE A 231 8.65 -18.96 -21.36
CA PHE A 231 8.82 -20.25 -20.69
C PHE A 231 7.94 -21.33 -21.32
N LYS A 232 8.39 -22.58 -21.17
CA LYS A 232 7.61 -23.78 -21.43
C LYS A 232 7.59 -24.64 -20.17
N LEU A 233 6.50 -25.36 -20.00
CA LEU A 233 6.26 -26.20 -18.84
C LEU A 233 5.79 -27.58 -19.29
N TYR A 234 6.53 -28.62 -18.91
CA TYR A 234 6.23 -29.98 -19.30
C TYR A 234 6.84 -31.03 -18.35
N PRO A 235 6.26 -32.23 -18.25
CA PRO A 235 4.90 -32.55 -18.67
C PRO A 235 3.87 -31.85 -17.76
N ASN A 236 2.70 -31.55 -18.30
CA ASN A 236 1.56 -31.07 -17.52
C ASN A 236 0.26 -31.67 -18.09
N PRO A 237 -0.41 -32.60 -17.41
CA PRO A 237 -0.17 -33.02 -16.01
C PRO A 237 1.19 -33.68 -15.74
N ALA A 238 1.76 -33.41 -14.58
CA ALA A 238 3.02 -33.94 -14.09
C ALA A 238 2.82 -35.18 -13.21
N ASP A 239 3.78 -36.10 -13.27
CA ASP A 239 3.82 -37.35 -12.51
C ASP A 239 5.09 -37.36 -11.65
N GLY A 240 5.08 -36.51 -10.60
CA GLY A 240 6.21 -36.29 -9.69
C GLY A 240 7.36 -35.44 -10.24
N ASN A 241 7.44 -35.21 -11.55
CA ASN A 241 8.50 -34.42 -12.18
C ASN A 241 7.93 -33.34 -13.11
N LEU A 242 8.45 -32.13 -12.99
CA LEU A 242 8.11 -30.98 -13.82
C LEU A 242 9.38 -30.31 -14.33
N PHE A 243 9.37 -29.89 -15.59
CA PHE A 243 10.46 -29.15 -16.21
C PHE A 243 9.96 -27.78 -16.64
N ILE A 244 10.78 -26.76 -16.39
CA ILE A 244 10.55 -25.37 -16.76
C ILE A 244 11.71 -24.97 -17.67
N GLU A 245 11.42 -24.67 -18.93
CA GLU A 245 12.41 -24.30 -19.93
C GLU A 245 12.25 -22.82 -20.29
N SER A 246 13.30 -22.00 -20.22
CA SER A 246 13.27 -20.65 -20.77
C SER A 246 13.39 -20.65 -22.29
N ILE A 247 12.64 -19.75 -22.91
CA ILE A 247 12.71 -19.44 -24.33
C ILE A 247 13.65 -18.24 -24.50
N GLY A 248 14.88 -18.52 -24.98
CA GLY A 248 15.90 -17.50 -25.23
C GLY A 248 16.92 -17.35 -24.10
N THR A 249 17.75 -16.31 -24.16
CA THR A 249 18.74 -15.97 -23.12
C THR A 249 18.10 -15.01 -22.12
N GLN A 250 17.50 -15.55 -21.07
CA GLN A 250 16.99 -14.77 -19.95
C GLN A 250 17.76 -15.15 -18.68
N GLY A 251 17.98 -14.14 -17.83
CA GLY A 251 18.74 -14.26 -16.60
C GLY A 251 18.05 -15.12 -15.54
N PRO A 252 18.61 -15.19 -14.32
CA PRO A 252 18.03 -15.96 -13.23
C PRO A 252 16.60 -15.50 -12.97
N SER A 253 15.68 -16.46 -12.89
CA SER A 253 14.26 -16.20 -12.64
C SER A 253 13.84 -16.88 -11.34
N ALA A 254 13.15 -16.16 -10.47
CA ALA A 254 12.64 -16.74 -9.23
C ALA A 254 11.39 -17.59 -9.54
N LEU A 255 11.31 -18.77 -8.94
CA LEU A 255 10.23 -19.72 -9.15
C LEU A 255 9.48 -19.93 -7.82
N THR A 256 8.16 -19.90 -7.87
CA THR A 256 7.29 -20.12 -6.70
C THR A 256 6.10 -20.99 -7.09
N LEU A 257 5.89 -22.11 -6.39
CA LEU A 257 4.73 -22.97 -6.56
C LEU A 257 3.75 -22.73 -5.42
N LEU A 258 2.51 -22.42 -5.77
CA LEU A 258 1.42 -22.10 -4.85
C LEU A 258 0.32 -23.16 -4.92
N ASP A 259 -0.28 -23.49 -3.78
CA ASP A 259 -1.53 -24.25 -3.74
C ASP A 259 -2.76 -23.37 -4.10
N LEU A 260 -3.95 -23.96 -4.13
CA LEU A 260 -5.20 -23.24 -4.44
C LEU A 260 -5.62 -22.24 -3.36
N ALA A 261 -5.04 -22.30 -2.16
CA ALA A 261 -5.24 -21.30 -1.11
C ALA A 261 -4.20 -20.16 -1.20
N GLY A 262 -3.29 -20.21 -2.19
CA GLY A 262 -2.21 -19.24 -2.37
C GLY A 262 -1.03 -19.45 -1.42
N GLN A 263 -0.95 -20.58 -0.72
CA GLN A 263 0.18 -20.91 0.14
C GLN A 263 1.34 -21.41 -0.71
N THR A 264 2.55 -20.92 -0.41
CA THR A 264 3.77 -21.39 -1.05
C THR A 264 4.10 -22.81 -0.59
N VAL A 265 4.11 -23.75 -1.54
CA VAL A 265 4.48 -25.16 -1.31
C VAL A 265 5.88 -25.49 -1.80
N TRP A 266 6.45 -24.66 -2.69
CA TRP A 266 7.83 -24.77 -3.14
C TRP A 266 8.37 -23.41 -3.61
N LEU A 267 9.67 -23.18 -3.41
CA LEU A 267 10.38 -21.97 -3.82
C LEU A 267 11.79 -22.32 -4.31
N GLY A 268 12.23 -21.68 -5.39
CA GLY A 268 13.56 -21.88 -5.97
C GLY A 268 13.90 -20.84 -7.02
N ASN A 269 14.98 -21.07 -7.76
CA ASN A 269 15.43 -20.19 -8.84
C ASN A 269 15.80 -21.03 -10.08
N MET A 270 15.73 -20.41 -11.24
CA MET A 270 16.22 -20.95 -12.50
C MET A 270 17.64 -20.46 -12.75
N ASP A 271 18.64 -21.30 -12.52
CA ASP A 271 20.06 -20.95 -12.76
C ASP A 271 20.53 -21.34 -14.16
N THR A 272 19.79 -22.21 -14.84
CA THR A 272 20.06 -22.66 -16.21
C THR A 272 18.84 -22.48 -17.11
N SER A 273 18.96 -22.77 -18.40
CA SER A 273 17.85 -22.66 -19.34
C SER A 273 16.73 -23.69 -19.12
N VAL A 274 17.00 -24.75 -18.36
CA VAL A 274 16.01 -25.79 -18.02
C VAL A 274 16.16 -26.14 -16.55
N GLU A 275 15.10 -25.92 -15.78
CA GLU A 275 15.05 -26.27 -14.37
C GLU A 275 14.16 -27.49 -14.14
N HIS A 276 14.60 -28.35 -13.23
CA HIS A 276 13.86 -29.55 -12.83
C HIS A 276 13.26 -29.32 -11.45
N LEU A 277 11.94 -29.49 -11.38
CA LEU A 277 11.19 -29.39 -10.15
C LEU A 277 10.65 -30.78 -9.77
N SER A 278 11.10 -31.30 -8.63
CA SER A 278 10.48 -32.47 -8.02
C SER A 278 9.18 -32.07 -7.31
N LEU A 279 8.10 -32.77 -7.62
CA LEU A 279 6.79 -32.63 -7.01
C LEU A 279 6.49 -33.77 -6.03
N GLU A 280 7.50 -34.57 -5.69
CA GLU A 280 7.36 -35.68 -4.75
C GLU A 280 6.91 -35.18 -3.37
N GLY A 281 5.88 -35.81 -2.82
CA GLY A 281 5.29 -35.41 -1.54
C GLY A 281 4.18 -34.35 -1.63
N LEU A 282 3.95 -33.76 -2.81
CA LEU A 282 2.75 -32.94 -3.04
C LEU A 282 1.54 -33.84 -3.29
N ALA A 283 0.38 -33.42 -2.80
CA ALA A 283 -0.87 -34.11 -3.06
C ALA A 283 -1.29 -33.95 -4.53
N ALA A 284 -1.94 -34.97 -5.08
CA ALA A 284 -2.56 -34.86 -6.41
C ALA A 284 -3.57 -33.69 -6.42
N GLY A 285 -3.49 -32.82 -7.42
CA GLY A 285 -4.26 -31.58 -7.42
C GLY A 285 -3.80 -30.53 -8.42
N MET A 286 -4.36 -29.34 -8.29
CA MET A 286 -3.97 -28.17 -9.08
C MET A 286 -3.13 -27.22 -8.24
N TYR A 287 -2.13 -26.63 -8.88
CA TYR A 287 -1.20 -25.66 -8.32
C TYR A 287 -0.97 -24.53 -9.33
N LEU A 288 -0.41 -23.42 -8.86
CA LEU A 288 0.03 -22.30 -9.69
C LEU A 288 1.54 -22.14 -9.59
N LEU A 289 2.24 -22.23 -10.71
CA LEU A 289 3.65 -21.88 -10.79
C LEU A 289 3.78 -20.42 -11.24
N ALA A 290 4.37 -19.58 -10.39
CA ALA A 290 4.77 -18.22 -10.69
C ALA A 290 6.28 -18.18 -11.01
N VAL A 291 6.64 -17.46 -12.07
CA VAL A 291 8.01 -17.26 -12.53
C VAL A 291 8.27 -15.77 -12.65
N THR A 292 9.13 -15.22 -11.80
CA THR A 292 9.52 -13.81 -11.83
C THR A 292 10.75 -13.62 -12.70
N CYS A 293 10.62 -12.87 -13.77
CA CYS A 293 11.69 -12.50 -14.69
C CYS A 293 11.77 -10.96 -14.87
N GLN A 294 12.66 -10.50 -15.74
CA GLN A 294 12.84 -9.06 -16.01
C GLN A 294 11.58 -8.41 -16.60
N ASP A 295 10.79 -9.17 -17.35
CA ASP A 295 9.59 -8.70 -18.05
C ASP A 295 8.31 -8.79 -17.18
N GLY A 296 8.43 -9.26 -15.93
CA GLY A 296 7.33 -9.38 -14.96
C GLY A 296 7.18 -10.77 -14.37
N VAL A 297 5.97 -11.12 -13.94
CA VAL A 297 5.66 -12.46 -13.39
C VAL A 297 4.79 -13.23 -14.38
N GLY A 298 5.32 -14.34 -14.87
CA GLY A 298 4.57 -15.34 -15.63
C GLY A 298 3.90 -16.35 -14.69
N VAL A 299 2.66 -16.75 -14.96
CA VAL A 299 1.94 -17.74 -14.14
C VAL A 299 1.38 -18.85 -15.03
N LYS A 300 1.59 -20.11 -14.63
CA LYS A 300 1.02 -21.28 -15.31
C LYS A 300 0.41 -22.26 -14.31
N LYS A 301 -0.76 -22.79 -14.66
CA LYS A 301 -1.39 -23.88 -13.90
C LYS A 301 -0.58 -25.16 -14.03
N VAL A 302 -0.32 -25.83 -12.91
CA VAL A 302 0.31 -27.16 -12.84
C VAL A 302 -0.71 -28.16 -12.31
N VAL A 303 -0.81 -29.32 -12.95
CA VAL A 303 -1.67 -30.43 -12.51
C VAL A 303 -0.78 -31.59 -12.08
N VAL A 304 -0.87 -31.99 -10.81
CA VAL A 304 -0.13 -33.11 -10.22
C VAL A 304 -1.04 -34.34 -10.13
N ARG A 305 -0.53 -35.50 -10.55
CA ARG A 305 -1.25 -36.79 -10.50
C ARG A 305 -0.93 -37.60 -9.26
#